data_AF-A0A7L2VXK1-F1
#
_entry.id   AF-A0A7L2VXK1-F1
#
_cell.length_a   1.000
_cell.length_b   1.000
_cell.length_c   1.000
_cell.angle_alpha   90.00
_cell.angle_beta   90.00
_cell.angle_gamma   90.00
#
_symmetry.space_group_name_H-M   'P 1'
#
loop_
_entity.id
_entity.type
_entity.pdbx_description
1 polymer ?
#
loop_
_entity_poly.entity_id
_entity_poly.type
_entity_poly.pdbx_seq_one_letter_code
_entity_poly.pdbx_strand_id
1 'polypeptide(L)'
;CRYKLFPSCVPSFGFRHLLSLTDKVDRFNEEVQKQKVSRNRDAPEGGFDAILQAAVCKEKIGWRKEASHLLVFTTDDVPHIALDGKLGGLVQPHD
;
A
#
# COMPACT_ATOMS: atom_id res chain seq x y z
N CYS A 1 29.53 5.86 11.73
CA CYS A 1 28.20 5.66 11.13
C CYS A 1 27.91 6.81 10.16
N ARG A 2 28.11 6.62 8.84
CA ARG A 2 27.72 7.63 7.84
C ARG A 2 26.21 7.52 7.64
N TYR A 3 25.45 8.49 8.15
CA TYR A 3 24.08 8.69 7.71
C TYR A 3 24.12 9.01 6.22
N LYS A 4 23.74 8.05 5.36
CA LYS A 4 23.40 8.38 3.97
C LYS A 4 22.28 9.41 4.04
N LEU A 5 22.52 10.60 3.48
CA LEU A 5 21.47 11.59 3.25
C LEU A 5 20.46 10.93 2.31
N PHE A 6 19.32 10.47 2.84
CA PHE A 6 18.26 9.88 2.02
C PHE A 6 17.73 10.96 1.06
N PRO A 7 17.40 10.60 -0.19
CA PRO A 7 16.82 11.53 -1.16
C PRO A 7 15.45 12.03 -0.68
N SER A 8 14.95 13.10 -1.31
CA SER A 8 13.58 13.63 -1.15
C SER A 8 12.56 12.49 -1.07
N CYS A 9 11.99 12.28 0.13
CA CYS A 9 10.89 11.35 0.39
C CYS A 9 9.55 12.08 0.29
N VAL A 10 8.48 11.32 0.04
CA VAL A 10 7.11 11.85 0.14
C VAL A 10 6.57 11.72 1.56
N PRO A 11 5.57 12.54 1.96
CA PRO A 11 4.88 12.37 3.25
C PRO A 11 4.33 10.95 3.44
N SER A 12 4.36 10.47 4.68
CA SER A 12 3.88 9.15 5.08
C SER A 12 2.38 9.00 4.82
N PHE A 13 1.97 7.78 4.50
CA PHE A 13 0.63 7.43 4.07
C PHE A 13 0.37 5.96 4.39
N GLY A 14 -0.89 5.59 4.65
CA GLY A 14 -1.29 4.19 4.84
C GLY A 14 -1.42 3.48 3.49
N PHE A 15 -2.53 3.72 2.79
CA PHE A 15 -2.78 3.17 1.46
C PHE A 15 -3.16 4.26 0.46
N ARG A 16 -2.62 4.18 -0.76
CA ARG A 16 -2.94 5.09 -1.87
C ARG A 16 -3.14 4.29 -3.15
N HIS A 17 -4.35 4.37 -3.70
CA HIS A 17 -4.64 3.84 -5.03
C HIS A 17 -4.21 4.84 -6.11
N LEU A 18 -3.46 4.38 -7.11
CA LEU A 18 -2.84 5.24 -8.13
C LEU A 18 -3.29 4.90 -9.55
N LEU A 19 -3.45 3.62 -9.87
CA LEU A 19 -3.83 3.15 -11.20
C LEU A 19 -4.85 2.04 -11.09
N SER A 20 -6.07 2.28 -11.59
CA SER A 20 -7.09 1.24 -11.74
C SER A 20 -6.67 0.22 -12.80
N LEU A 21 -7.18 -1.01 -12.66
CA LEU A 21 -6.93 -2.10 -13.60
C LEU A 21 -7.27 -1.65 -15.03
N THR A 22 -6.27 -1.72 -15.90
CA THR A 22 -6.34 -1.26 -17.29
C THR A 22 -5.61 -2.25 -18.19
N ASP A 23 -6.06 -2.33 -19.43
CA ASP A 23 -5.43 -3.04 -20.54
C ASP A 23 -4.20 -2.30 -21.10
N LYS A 24 -3.99 -1.04 -20.72
CA LYS A 24 -2.87 -0.21 -21.19
C LYS A 24 -1.61 -0.44 -20.35
N VAL A 25 -0.79 -1.42 -20.74
CA VAL A 25 0.44 -1.80 -20.03
C VAL A 25 1.42 -0.63 -19.87
N ASP A 26 1.53 0.26 -20.86
CA ASP A 26 2.45 1.40 -20.78
C ASP A 26 2.11 2.35 -19.63
N ARG A 27 0.82 2.51 -19.30
CA ARG A 27 0.38 3.33 -18.15
C ARG A 27 0.88 2.77 -16.83
N PHE A 28 1.00 1.45 -16.72
CA PHE A 28 1.58 0.82 -15.52
C PHE A 28 3.05 1.23 -15.36
N ASN A 29 3.84 1.10 -16.43
CA ASN A 29 5.26 1.48 -16.40
C ASN A 29 5.45 2.97 -16.07
N GLU A 30 4.66 3.85 -16.69
CA GLU A 30 4.70 5.28 -16.42
C GLU A 30 4.37 5.63 -14.97
N GLU A 31 3.30 5.07 -14.41
CA GLU A 31 2.90 5.37 -13.03
C GLU A 31 3.88 4.78 -12.02
N VAL A 32 4.42 3.58 -12.26
CA VAL A 32 5.44 2.96 -11.39
C VAL A 32 6.71 3.81 -11.34
N GLN A 33 7.18 4.33 -12.48
CA GLN A 33 8.39 5.18 -12.52
C GLN A 33 8.25 6.51 -11.78
N LYS A 34 7.02 7.01 -11.60
CA LYS A 34 6.75 8.25 -10.85
C LYS A 34 6.80 8.05 -9.33
N GLN A 35 6.78 6.80 -8.86
CA GLN A 35 6.65 6.53 -7.43
C GLN A 35 7.93 6.86 -6.66
N LYS A 36 7.73 7.40 -5.46
CA LYS A 36 8.79 7.74 -4.51
C LYS A 36 8.49 7.10 -3.17
N VAL A 37 9.54 6.64 -2.51
CA VAL A 37 9.44 6.05 -1.18
C VAL A 37 9.05 7.11 -0.13
N SER A 38 8.34 6.65 0.89
CA SER A 38 8.17 7.38 2.15
C SER A 38 9.03 6.74 3.24
N ARG A 39 8.84 7.18 4.48
CA ARG A 39 9.51 6.64 5.66
C ARG A 39 8.58 6.71 6.87
N ASN A 40 8.57 5.66 7.67
CA ASN A 40 7.94 5.62 8.99
C ASN A 40 9.04 5.34 10.07
N ARG A 41 8.63 5.11 11.33
CA ARG A 41 9.55 5.02 12.47
C ARG A 41 9.92 3.57 12.83
N ASP A 42 8.98 2.66 12.69
CA ASP A 42 9.05 1.27 13.10
C ASP A 42 9.31 0.34 11.92
N ALA A 43 9.46 -0.96 12.20
CA ALA A 43 9.77 -1.97 11.18
C ALA A 43 8.50 -2.60 10.59
N PRO A 44 7.47 -2.95 11.39
CA PRO A 44 6.25 -3.48 10.82
C PRO A 44 5.51 -2.46 9.96
N GLU A 45 4.95 -2.91 8.84
CA GLU A 45 4.29 -2.03 7.87
C GLU A 45 2.77 -2.24 7.83
N GLY A 46 2.02 -1.19 7.50
CA GLY A 46 0.55 -1.20 7.40
C GLY A 46 -0.03 -1.93 6.16
N GLY A 47 0.67 -2.96 5.65
CA GLY A 47 0.32 -3.62 4.39
C GLY A 47 -1.03 -4.33 4.38
N PHE A 48 -1.52 -4.79 5.53
CA PHE A 48 -2.80 -5.50 5.63
C PHE A 48 -4.01 -4.58 5.43
N ASP A 49 -3.92 -3.32 5.86
CA ASP A 49 -4.93 -2.31 5.54
C ASP A 49 -5.04 -2.11 4.02
N ALA A 50 -3.90 -2.09 3.32
CA ALA A 50 -3.87 -1.96 1.86
C ALA A 50 -4.50 -3.16 1.15
N ILE A 51 -4.22 -4.39 1.60
CA ILE A 51 -4.83 -5.62 1.06
C ILE A 51 -6.34 -5.57 1.22
N LEU A 52 -6.82 -5.22 2.42
CA LEU A 52 -8.25 -5.18 2.73
C LEU A 52 -8.97 -4.15 1.86
N GLN A 53 -8.44 -2.93 1.80
CA GLN A 53 -9.01 -1.86 0.97
C GLN A 53 -9.00 -2.21 -0.52
N ALA A 54 -7.94 -2.84 -1.03
CA ALA A 54 -7.88 -3.30 -2.43
C ALA A 54 -8.88 -4.42 -2.75
N ALA A 55 -9.20 -5.29 -1.78
CA ALA A 55 -10.18 -6.35 -1.97
C ALA A 55 -11.63 -5.83 -2.01
N VAL A 56 -11.97 -4.89 -1.12
CA VAL A 56 -13.37 -4.41 -0.98
C VAL A 56 -13.71 -3.26 -1.93
N CYS A 57 -12.75 -2.41 -2.32
CA CYS A 57 -12.99 -1.24 -3.18
C CYS A 57 -13.10 -1.60 -4.68
N LYS A 58 -14.04 -2.49 -5.03
CA LYS A 58 -14.16 -3.09 -6.38
C LYS A 58 -14.16 -2.11 -7.53
N GLU A 59 -14.92 -1.01 -7.40
CA GLU A 59 -15.06 0.00 -8.45
C GLU A 59 -13.79 0.84 -8.64
N LYS A 60 -13.12 1.21 -7.54
CA LYS A 60 -11.88 2.00 -7.61
C LYS A 60 -10.73 1.18 -8.19
N ILE A 61 -10.60 -0.09 -7.75
CA ILE A 61 -9.56 -0.99 -8.24
C ILE A 61 -9.86 -1.44 -9.68
N GLY A 62 -11.13 -1.70 -10.00
CA GLY A 62 -11.58 -2.13 -11.33
C GLY A 62 -11.64 -3.65 -11.50
N TRP A 63 -11.98 -4.41 -10.45
CA TRP A 63 -12.11 -5.86 -10.52
C TRP A 63 -13.23 -6.27 -11.48
N ARG A 64 -12.88 -6.99 -12.55
CA ARG A 64 -13.84 -7.48 -13.57
C ARG A 64 -14.60 -8.71 -13.07
N LYS A 65 -15.91 -8.80 -13.33
CA LYS A 65 -16.75 -9.91 -12.85
C LYS A 65 -16.30 -11.29 -13.32
N GLU A 66 -15.87 -11.40 -14.57
CA GLU A 66 -15.52 -12.67 -15.23
C GLU A 66 -14.01 -12.75 -15.48
N ALA A 67 -13.23 -12.67 -14.40
CA ALA A 67 -11.77 -12.78 -14.47
C ALA A 67 -11.23 -13.41 -13.19
N SER A 68 -10.12 -14.14 -13.30
CA SER A 68 -9.33 -14.51 -12.12
C SER A 68 -8.68 -13.27 -11.52
N HIS A 69 -8.88 -13.04 -10.23
CA HIS A 69 -8.32 -11.91 -9.51
C HIS A 69 -7.02 -12.33 -8.84
N LEU A 70 -5.91 -11.69 -9.24
CA LEU A 70 -4.60 -11.89 -8.62
C LEU A 70 -4.21 -10.59 -7.93
N LEU A 71 -3.91 -10.67 -6.63
CA LEU A 71 -3.38 -9.57 -5.83
C LEU A 71 -1.94 -9.91 -5.44
N VAL A 72 -0.98 -9.17 -6.00
CA VAL A 72 0.44 -9.33 -5.68
C VAL A 72 0.79 -8.36 -4.56
N PHE A 73 1.19 -8.89 -3.40
CA PHE A 73 1.65 -8.12 -2.26
C PHE A 73 3.17 -8.23 -2.13
N THR A 74 3.86 -7.10 -2.00
CA THR A 74 5.32 -7.02 -1.91
C THR A 74 5.73 -6.19 -0.70
N THR A 75 6.59 -6.73 0.15
CA THR A 75 7.19 -6.06 1.30
C THR A 75 8.51 -6.74 1.65
N ASP A 76 9.41 -6.03 2.32
CA ASP A 76 10.65 -6.54 2.89
C ASP A 76 10.60 -6.71 4.42
N ASP A 77 9.46 -6.40 5.06
CA ASP A 77 9.26 -6.54 6.51
C ASP A 77 7.89 -7.14 6.87
N VAL A 78 7.65 -7.37 8.16
CA VAL A 78 6.43 -7.96 8.69
C VAL A 78 5.26 -6.96 8.65
N PRO A 79 4.00 -7.43 8.50
CA PRO A 79 2.85 -6.55 8.59
C PRO A 79 2.47 -6.26 10.04
N HIS A 80 1.88 -5.09 10.28
CA HIS A 80 1.04 -4.88 11.46
C HIS A 80 -0.21 -5.76 11.41
N ILE A 81 -0.65 -6.21 12.60
CA ILE A 81 -1.84 -7.03 12.76
C ILE A 81 -2.90 -6.33 13.62
N ALA A 82 -4.10 -6.90 13.66
CA ALA A 82 -5.17 -6.42 14.53
C ALA A 82 -4.68 -6.32 15.98
N LEU A 83 -5.13 -5.26 16.68
CA LEU A 83 -4.70 -4.83 18.02
C LEU A 83 -3.36 -4.07 18.10
N ASP A 84 -2.47 -4.12 17.11
CA ASP A 84 -1.25 -3.28 17.10
C ASP A 84 -1.59 -1.79 17.10
N GLY A 85 -2.70 -1.43 16.44
CA GLY A 85 -3.22 -0.06 16.40
C GLY A 85 -3.43 0.57 17.78
N LYS A 86 -3.58 -0.25 18.84
CA LYS A 86 -3.66 0.25 20.22
C LYS A 86 -2.44 1.06 20.63
N LEU A 87 -1.25 0.75 20.11
CA LEU A 87 -0.01 1.51 20.34
C LEU A 87 -0.07 2.91 19.72
N GLY A 88 -0.81 3.07 18.62
CA GLY A 88 -1.11 4.35 17.98
C GLY A 88 -2.38 5.03 18.48
N GLY A 89 -3.03 4.51 19.54
CA GLY A 89 -4.30 5.03 20.06
C GLY A 89 -5.54 4.63 19.24
N LEU A 90 -5.39 3.74 18.24
CA LEU A 90 -6.48 3.20 17.44
C LEU A 90 -7.04 1.94 18.12
N VAL A 91 -8.18 2.09 18.77
CA VAL A 91 -8.84 1.00 19.52
C VAL A 91 -10.10 0.46 18.84
N GLN A 92 -10.57 1.16 17.81
CA GLN A 92 -11.72 0.74 17.03
C GLN A 92 -11.32 -0.44 16.12
N PRO A 93 -12.04 -1.57 16.16
CA PRO A 93 -11.86 -2.64 15.18
C PRO A 93 -12.15 -2.14 13.76
N HIS A 94 -11.49 -2.74 12.77
CA HIS A 94 -11.83 -2.53 11.37
C HIS A 94 -13.28 -2.96 11.12
N ASP A 95 -14.01 -2.22 10.28
CA ASP A 95 -15.40 -2.44 9.90
C ASP A 95 -15.60 -3.52 8.81
#